data_AF-A0A1V5B993-F1
#
_entry.id   AF-A0A1V5B993-F1
#
_cell.length_a   1.000
_cell.length_b   1.000
_cell.length_c   1.000
_cell.angle_alpha   90.00
_cell.angle_beta   90.00
_cell.angle_gamma   90.00
#
_symmetry.space_group_name_H-M   'P 1'
#
loop_
_entity.id
_entity.type
_entity.pdbx_description
1 polymer ?
#
loop_
_entity_poly.entity_id
_entity_poly.type
_entity_poly.pdbx_seq_one_letter_code
_entity_poly.pdbx_strand_id
1 'polypeptide(L)'
;MPKENNKKAMRKMGQAMMATMPLQMKFQVMFRMLLAGNDEEKRKKIMGEVKQRRRFTHPRDQIEWYPTIDHLKCQGCRVCLEFCPKGVFAEDADKGVIVSRPYECVMLCSGCEIKCPHEAISFPNRKQFYRYVYYI
;
A
#
# COMPACT_ATOMS: atom_id res chain seq x y z
N MET A 1 -13.01 -13.57 13.69
CA MET A 1 -12.86 -12.11 13.86
C MET A 1 -11.59 -11.56 13.14
N PRO A 2 -11.58 -11.42 11.79
CA PRO A 2 -10.46 -10.80 11.06
C PRO A 2 -10.72 -9.35 10.61
N LYS A 3 -11.94 -8.83 10.81
CA LYS A 3 -12.42 -7.56 10.22
C LYS A 3 -11.78 -6.32 10.86
N GLU A 4 -11.34 -6.39 12.11
CA GLU A 4 -10.94 -5.21 12.89
C GLU A 4 -9.51 -4.74 12.59
N ASN A 5 -8.57 -5.69 12.47
CA ASN A 5 -7.19 -5.40 12.05
C ASN A 5 -7.11 -4.92 10.59
N ASN A 6 -7.99 -5.41 9.72
CA ASN A 6 -8.04 -4.97 8.32
C ASN A 6 -8.62 -3.56 8.20
N LYS A 7 -9.66 -3.23 8.99
CA LYS A 7 -10.18 -1.85 9.12
C LYS A 7 -9.13 -0.87 9.64
N LYS A 8 -8.31 -1.26 10.62
CA LYS A 8 -7.22 -0.41 11.16
C LYS A 8 -6.14 -0.14 10.12
N ALA A 9 -5.75 -1.14 9.33
CA ALA A 9 -4.79 -0.99 8.23
C ALA A 9 -5.35 -0.11 7.09
N MET A 10 -6.60 -0.33 6.68
CA MET A 10 -7.28 0.51 5.69
C MET A 10 -7.43 1.96 6.16
N ARG A 11 -7.67 2.20 7.47
CA ARG A 11 -7.70 3.55 8.07
C ARG A 11 -6.32 4.22 8.01
N LYS A 12 -5.23 3.51 8.33
CA LYS A 12 -3.85 4.04 8.20
C LYS A 12 -3.46 4.35 6.75
N MET A 13 -3.85 3.48 5.81
CA MET A 13 -3.62 3.70 4.37
C MET A 13 -4.45 4.90 3.85
N GLY A 14 -5.70 5.03 4.30
CA GLY A 14 -6.55 6.20 4.04
C GLY A 14 -5.96 7.50 4.62
N GLN A 15 -5.39 7.47 5.82
CA GLN A 15 -4.71 8.62 6.42
C GLN A 15 -3.45 9.03 5.63
N ALA A 16 -2.60 8.09 5.24
CA ALA A 16 -1.43 8.36 4.41
C ALA A 16 -1.80 8.90 3.01
N MET A 17 -2.89 8.36 2.44
CA MET A 17 -3.47 8.82 1.18
C MET A 17 -3.96 10.26 1.29
N MET A 18 -4.65 10.62 2.37
CA MET A 18 -5.13 11.99 2.64
C MET A 18 -4.01 12.97 3.03
N ALA A 19 -2.87 12.49 3.55
CA ALA A 19 -1.76 13.34 3.98
C ALA A 19 -0.94 13.96 2.84
N THR A 20 -1.02 13.38 1.64
CA THR A 20 -0.27 13.83 0.45
C THR A 20 -1.14 14.53 -0.58
N MET A 21 -2.46 14.63 -0.35
CA MET A 21 -3.39 15.30 -1.23
C MET A 21 -3.32 16.83 -1.08
N PRO A 22 -3.53 17.60 -2.17
CA PRO A 22 -3.83 19.02 -2.06
C PRO A 22 -5.01 19.25 -1.12
N LEU A 23 -4.93 20.31 -0.32
CA LEU A 23 -5.90 20.58 0.74
C LEU A 23 -7.35 20.67 0.22
N GLN A 24 -7.54 21.33 -0.93
CA GLN A 24 -8.82 21.40 -1.66
C GLN A 24 -9.42 20.03 -2.00
N MET A 25 -8.58 19.10 -2.45
CA MET A 25 -9.00 17.76 -2.84
C MET A 25 -9.33 16.92 -1.60
N LYS A 26 -8.53 17.07 -0.54
CA LYS A 26 -8.81 16.43 0.76
C LYS A 26 -10.17 16.83 1.30
N PHE A 27 -10.50 18.12 1.25
CA PHE A 27 -11.82 18.61 1.64
C PHE A 27 -12.93 18.05 0.75
N GLN A 28 -12.74 18.05 -0.57
CA GLN A 28 -13.71 17.49 -1.51
C GLN A 28 -13.99 15.99 -1.26
N VAL A 29 -12.93 15.19 -1.05
CA VAL A 29 -13.08 13.75 -0.80
C VAL A 29 -13.74 13.50 0.54
N MET A 30 -13.35 14.23 1.60
CA MET A 30 -13.98 14.12 2.92
C MET A 30 -15.46 14.46 2.87
N PHE A 31 -15.83 15.55 2.17
CA PHE A 31 -17.21 15.95 2.01
C PHE A 31 -18.03 14.90 1.25
N ARG A 32 -17.51 14.38 0.13
CA ARG A 32 -18.18 13.31 -0.63
C ARG A 32 -18.34 12.02 0.18
N MET A 33 -17.36 11.64 1.00
CA MET A 33 -17.45 10.47 1.87
C MET A 33 -18.47 10.65 2.99
N LEU A 34 -18.60 11.86 3.53
CA LEU A 34 -19.62 12.19 4.53
C LEU A 34 -21.02 12.07 3.92
N LEU A 35 -21.24 12.65 2.74
CA LEU A 35 -22.51 12.54 2.01
C LEU A 35 -22.87 11.11 1.62
N ALA A 36 -21.87 10.26 1.35
CA ALA A 36 -22.10 8.85 1.06
C ALA A 36 -22.55 8.05 2.30
N GLY A 37 -22.31 8.53 3.53
CA GLY A 37 -22.67 7.81 4.75
C GLY A 37 -22.10 6.38 4.77
N ASN A 38 -22.99 5.39 4.97
CA ASN A 38 -22.67 3.96 4.99
C ASN A 38 -22.92 3.25 3.64
N ASP A 39 -23.28 3.98 2.58
CA ASP A 39 -23.51 3.43 1.24
C ASP A 39 -22.20 2.91 0.65
N GLU A 40 -22.01 1.59 0.69
CA GLU A 40 -20.75 0.95 0.31
C GLU A 40 -20.41 1.16 -1.17
N GLU A 41 -21.42 1.22 -2.04
CA GLU A 41 -21.24 1.39 -3.48
C GLU A 41 -20.78 2.81 -3.81
N LYS A 42 -21.43 3.84 -3.25
CA LYS A 42 -20.96 5.24 -3.40
C LYS A 42 -19.56 5.43 -2.85
N ARG A 43 -19.24 4.82 -1.69
CA ARG A 43 -17.89 4.87 -1.11
C ARG A 43 -16.86 4.21 -2.00
N LYS A 44 -17.16 3.04 -2.59
CA LYS A 44 -16.29 2.37 -3.56
C LYS A 44 -16.07 3.24 -4.81
N LYS A 45 -17.13 3.86 -5.34
CA LYS A 45 -17.04 4.76 -6.49
C LYS A 45 -16.15 5.97 -6.21
N ILE A 46 -16.36 6.66 -5.08
CA ILE A 46 -15.52 7.80 -4.66
C ILE A 46 -14.05 7.36 -4.56
N MET A 47 -13.76 6.24 -3.90
CA MET A 47 -12.39 5.76 -3.76
C MET A 47 -11.77 5.34 -5.10
N GLY A 48 -12.56 4.80 -6.03
CA GLY A 48 -12.12 4.48 -7.39
C GLY A 48 -11.68 5.71 -8.17
N GLU A 49 -12.50 6.77 -8.15
CA GLU A 49 -12.17 8.04 -8.81
C GLU A 49 -10.91 8.69 -8.22
N VAL A 50 -10.75 8.68 -6.90
CA VAL A 50 -9.57 9.25 -6.25
C VAL A 50 -8.30 8.45 -6.59
N LYS A 51 -8.41 7.12 -6.73
CA LYS A 51 -7.28 6.26 -7.14
C LYS A 51 -6.82 6.59 -8.57
N GLN A 52 -7.74 6.89 -9.48
CA GLN A 52 -7.42 7.20 -10.89
C GLN A 52 -6.71 8.54 -11.08
N ARG A 53 -6.77 9.43 -10.09
CA ARG A 53 -6.13 10.75 -10.15
C ARG A 53 -4.66 10.77 -9.73
N ARG A 54 -4.11 9.65 -9.25
CA ARG A 54 -2.69 9.55 -8.95
C ARG A 54 -1.91 9.26 -10.23
N ARG A 55 -1.04 10.19 -10.64
CA ARG A 55 -0.03 9.94 -11.66
C ARG A 55 1.36 9.84 -11.04
N PHE A 56 2.23 9.13 -11.75
CA PHE A 56 3.63 9.05 -11.43
C PHE A 56 4.42 10.04 -12.28
N THR A 57 5.45 10.66 -11.70
CA THR A 57 6.36 11.54 -12.47
C THR A 57 7.32 10.74 -13.34
N HIS A 58 7.51 9.45 -13.04
CA HIS A 58 8.39 8.53 -13.75
C HIS A 58 7.64 7.21 -14.02
N PRO A 59 8.06 6.44 -15.03
CA PRO A 59 7.63 5.05 -15.21
C PRO A 59 7.80 4.22 -13.93
N ARG A 60 6.91 3.24 -13.72
CA ARG A 60 6.85 2.48 -12.46
C ARG A 60 8.14 1.71 -12.18
N ASP A 61 8.75 1.15 -13.22
CA ASP A 61 10.02 0.41 -13.24
C ASP A 61 11.25 1.27 -12.92
N GLN A 62 11.12 2.61 -12.95
CA GLN A 62 12.20 3.54 -12.58
C GLN A 62 12.08 4.04 -11.13
N ILE A 63 11.09 3.56 -10.39
CA ILE A 63 10.86 3.99 -9.00
C ILE A 63 11.12 2.80 -8.08
N GLU A 64 12.23 2.84 -7.34
CA GLU A 64 12.69 1.75 -6.46
C GLU A 64 11.90 1.67 -5.14
N TRP A 65 10.58 1.79 -5.20
CA TRP A 65 9.68 1.52 -4.09
C TRP A 65 9.23 0.06 -4.12
N TYR A 66 9.78 -0.77 -3.25
CA TYR A 66 9.38 -2.16 -3.04
C TYR A 66 9.94 -2.68 -1.70
N PRO A 67 9.41 -3.78 -1.16
CA PRO A 67 9.94 -4.34 0.07
C PRO A 67 11.31 -5.00 -0.13
N THR A 68 12.09 -5.06 0.93
CA THR A 68 13.27 -5.94 1.08
C THR A 68 13.00 -6.95 2.20
N ILE A 69 13.57 -8.16 2.09
CA ILE A 69 13.47 -9.21 3.13
C ILE A 69 14.83 -9.39 3.81
N ASP A 70 14.84 -9.28 5.13
CA ASP A 70 15.92 -9.74 5.99
C ASP A 70 15.77 -11.25 6.24
N HIS A 71 16.59 -12.04 5.53
CA HIS A 71 16.55 -13.51 5.61
C HIS A 71 17.03 -14.06 6.95
N LEU A 72 17.74 -13.29 7.78
CA LEU A 72 18.13 -13.73 9.13
C LEU A 72 16.93 -13.71 10.08
N LYS A 73 15.95 -12.83 9.83
CA LYS A 73 14.72 -12.71 10.62
C LYS A 73 13.58 -13.54 10.05
N CYS A 74 13.57 -13.76 8.73
CA CYS A 74 12.48 -14.46 8.05
C CYS A 74 12.39 -15.93 8.48
N GLN A 75 11.25 -16.32 9.07
CA GLN A 75 10.97 -17.71 9.47
C GLN A 75 10.11 -18.49 8.45
N GLY A 76 9.94 -17.97 7.23
CA GLY A 76 9.16 -18.66 6.19
C GLY A 76 7.66 -18.84 6.50
N CYS A 77 7.08 -17.98 7.35
CA CYS A 77 5.67 -18.07 7.77
C CYS A 77 4.63 -17.78 6.66
N ARG A 78 5.07 -17.34 5.47
CA ARG A 78 4.23 -17.11 4.27
C ARG A 78 3.10 -16.06 4.40
N VAL A 79 2.95 -15.38 5.53
CA VAL A 79 1.96 -14.31 5.75
C VAL A 79 2.01 -13.22 4.67
N CYS A 80 3.20 -12.86 4.18
CA CYS A 80 3.35 -11.84 3.14
C CYS A 80 2.82 -12.28 1.76
N LEU A 81 2.88 -13.59 1.44
CA LEU A 81 2.34 -14.16 0.21
C LEU A 81 0.81 -14.06 0.20
N GLU A 82 0.17 -14.45 1.30
CA GLU A 82 -1.29 -14.37 1.46
C GLU A 82 -1.78 -12.92 1.53
N PHE A 83 -1.02 -12.05 2.20
CA PHE A 83 -1.42 -10.67 2.41
C PHE A 83 -1.37 -9.81 1.15
N CYS A 84 -0.40 -10.06 0.25
CA CYS A 84 -0.15 -9.16 -0.87
C CYS A 84 -0.97 -9.56 -2.12
N PRO A 85 -2.07 -8.86 -2.44
CA PRO A 85 -2.91 -9.20 -3.61
C PRO A 85 -2.21 -8.90 -4.95
N LYS A 86 -1.07 -8.21 -4.93
CA LYS A 86 -0.24 -7.97 -6.11
C LYS A 86 0.75 -9.09 -6.39
N GLY A 87 0.89 -10.03 -5.46
CA GLY A 87 1.86 -11.13 -5.56
C GLY A 87 3.30 -10.62 -5.72
N VAL A 88 3.70 -9.62 -4.95
CA VAL A 88 5.08 -9.10 -4.95
C VAL A 88 6.08 -10.18 -4.51
N PHE A 89 5.62 -11.14 -3.71
CA PHE A 89 6.42 -12.21 -3.13
C PHE A 89 6.20 -13.53 -3.87
N ALA A 90 7.20 -14.42 -3.83
CA ALA A 90 7.11 -15.82 -4.25
C ALA A 90 7.94 -16.73 -3.32
N GLU A 91 7.72 -18.04 -3.41
CA GLU A 91 8.61 -19.04 -2.81
C GLU A 91 9.74 -19.40 -3.78
N ASP A 92 10.92 -19.55 -3.23
CA ASP A 92 12.15 -20.00 -3.86
C ASP A 92 12.65 -21.24 -3.09
N ALA A 93 13.04 -22.29 -3.81
CA ALA A 93 13.39 -23.57 -3.21
C ALA A 93 14.60 -23.48 -2.27
N ASP A 94 15.53 -22.56 -2.55
CA ASP A 94 16.80 -22.44 -1.82
C ASP A 94 16.78 -21.30 -0.79
N LYS A 95 16.03 -20.23 -1.07
CA LYS A 95 16.05 -18.98 -0.28
C LYS A 95 14.78 -18.74 0.55
N GLY A 96 13.79 -19.62 0.44
CA GLY A 96 12.49 -19.45 1.08
C GLY A 96 11.67 -18.35 0.41
N VAL A 97 11.15 -17.39 1.18
CA VAL A 97 10.33 -16.32 0.59
C VAL A 97 11.20 -15.21 -0.01
N ILE A 98 10.96 -14.86 -1.27
CA ILE A 98 11.68 -13.81 -2.01
C ILE A 98 10.73 -12.73 -2.54
N VAL A 99 11.29 -11.57 -2.90
CA VAL A 99 10.59 -10.51 -3.64
C VAL A 99 10.78 -10.76 -5.13
N SER A 100 9.78 -11.37 -5.77
CA SER A 100 9.87 -11.80 -7.18
C SER A 100 9.35 -10.76 -8.17
N ARG A 101 8.41 -9.91 -7.74
CA ARG A 101 7.81 -8.86 -8.57
C ARG A 101 7.88 -7.49 -7.88
N PRO A 102 9.08 -6.92 -7.73
CA PRO A 102 9.27 -5.68 -6.96
C PRO A 102 8.42 -4.52 -7.52
N TYR A 103 8.41 -4.34 -8.84
CA TYR A 103 7.71 -3.22 -9.48
C TYR A 103 6.17 -3.35 -9.51
N GLU A 104 5.61 -4.52 -9.17
CA GLU A 104 4.16 -4.68 -8.91
C GLU A 104 3.74 -4.15 -7.54
N CYS A 105 4.70 -3.81 -6.68
CA CYS A 105 4.40 -3.21 -5.39
C CYS A 105 3.68 -1.88 -5.59
N VAL A 106 2.56 -1.69 -4.88
CA VAL A 106 1.80 -0.44 -4.92
C VAL A 106 2.63 0.67 -4.29
N MET A 107 2.85 1.75 -5.04
CA MET A 107 3.55 2.95 -4.56
C MET A 107 3.06 3.40 -3.19
N LEU A 108 3.99 3.54 -2.24
CA LEU A 108 3.78 3.96 -0.85
C LEU A 108 2.92 3.01 0.01
N CYS A 109 2.60 1.81 -0.48
CA CYS A 109 2.04 0.75 0.35
C CYS A 109 3.17 0.09 1.16
N SER A 110 2.98 -0.02 2.47
CA SER A 110 3.89 -0.74 3.38
C SER A 110 3.13 -1.71 4.30
N GLY A 111 1.98 -2.23 3.82
CA GLY A 111 1.13 -3.10 4.64
C GLY A 111 1.79 -4.42 5.04
N CYS A 112 2.64 -4.99 4.17
CA CYS A 112 3.30 -6.27 4.41
C CYS A 112 4.40 -6.17 5.48
N GLU A 113 5.08 -5.02 5.60
CA GLU A 113 6.01 -4.70 6.70
C GLU A 113 5.28 -4.82 8.05
N ILE A 114 4.12 -4.16 8.19
CA ILE A 114 3.30 -4.20 9.42
C ILE A 114 2.75 -5.60 9.71
N LYS A 115 2.54 -6.42 8.67
CA LYS A 115 1.94 -7.76 8.80
C LYS A 115 2.94 -8.86 9.09
N CYS A 116 4.22 -8.61 8.85
CA CYS A 116 5.26 -9.60 9.12
C CYS A 116 5.42 -9.79 10.64
N PRO A 117 5.13 -10.98 11.19
CA PRO A 117 5.26 -11.20 12.64
C PRO A 117 6.72 -11.25 13.11
N HIS A 118 7.68 -11.33 12.18
CA HIS A 118 9.11 -11.42 12.46
C HIS A 118 9.88 -10.15 12.11
N GLU A 119 9.18 -9.07 11.73
CA GLU A 119 9.79 -7.78 11.37
C GLU A 119 10.90 -7.93 10.30
N ALA A 120 10.74 -8.91 9.41
CA ALA A 120 11.71 -9.27 8.40
C ALA A 120 11.54 -8.48 7.09
N ILE A 121 10.48 -7.67 6.96
CA ILE A 121 10.22 -6.88 5.75
C ILE A 121 10.43 -5.40 6.07
N SER A 122 11.16 -4.70 5.22
CA SER A 122 11.38 -3.26 5.31
C SER A 122 11.17 -2.55 3.98
N PHE A 123 11.02 -1.23 4.00
CA PHE A 123 10.88 -0.38 2.82
C PHE A 123 11.86 0.80 2.84
N PRO A 124 12.14 1.41 1.67
CA PRO A 124 12.82 2.69 1.59
C PRO A 124 12.10 3.80 2.36
N ASN A 125 12.79 4.90 2.65
CA ASN A 125 12.19 6.04 3.35
C ASN A 125 11.08 6.68 2.52
N ARG A 126 9.84 6.57 3.00
CA ARG A 126 8.63 7.10 2.35
C ARG A 126 8.72 8.55 1.91
N LYS A 127 9.36 9.43 2.70
CA LYS A 127 9.43 10.86 2.39
C LYS A 127 10.17 11.11 1.07
N GLN A 128 11.18 10.29 0.76
CA GLN A 128 11.97 10.42 -0.47
C GLN A 128 11.16 10.07 -1.73
N PHE A 129 10.09 9.27 -1.57
CA PHE A 129 9.28 8.79 -2.68
C PHE A 129 8.02 9.62 -2.95
N TYR A 130 7.70 10.62 -2.11
CA TYR A 130 6.58 11.52 -2.36
C TYR A 130 6.75 12.35 -3.64
N ARG A 131 8.00 12.63 -4.06
CA ARG A 131 8.29 13.31 -5.33
C ARG A 131 7.80 12.55 -6.58
N TYR A 132 7.55 11.25 -6.45
CA TYR A 132 7.13 10.41 -7.56
C TYR A 132 5.62 10.31 -7.72
N VAL A 133 4.83 10.84 -6.79
CA VAL A 133 3.36 10.71 -6.80
C VAL A 133 2.74 12.10 -6.74
N TYR A 134 1.96 12.47 -7.76
CA TYR A 134 1.15 13.68 -7.74
C TYR A 134 -0.32 13.36 -8.03
N TYR A 135 -1.19 14.21 -7.51
CA TYR A 135 -2.63 14.14 -7.71
C TYR A 135 -3.01 15.10 -8.82
N ILE A 136 -3.86 14.65 -9.74
CA ILE A 136 -4.55 15.47 -10.74
C ILE A 136 -5.91 15.92 -10.19
#